data_AF-A0A418VC38-F1
#
_entry.id   AF-A0A418VC38-F1
#
_cell.length_a   1.000
_cell.length_b   1.000
_cell.length_c   1.000
_cell.angle_alpha   90.00
_cell.angle_beta   90.00
_cell.angle_gamma   90.00
#
_symmetry.space_group_name_H-M   'P 1'
#
loop_
_entity.id
_entity.type
_entity.pdbx_description
1 polymer ?
#
loop_
_entity_poly.entity_id
_entity_poly.type
_entity_poly.pdbx_seq_one_letter_code
_entity_poly.pdbx_strand_id
1 'polypeptide(L)' 'MELSGPDAAQVLRGVLNTLPAQAGFQGAELLSSPAQPQLALIASRWAGEPPSLPVPDGAKHWVFTVLEARP' A
#
# COMPACT_ATOMS: atom_id res chain seq x y z
N MET A 1 -13.67 12.58 1.53
CA MET A 1 -12.46 13.32 1.92
C MET A 1 -11.27 12.49 1.48
N GLU A 2 -10.17 13.09 1.02
CA GLU A 2 -8.96 12.33 0.63
C GLU A 2 -8.09 12.05 1.86
N LEU A 3 -7.58 10.82 1.99
CA LEU A 3 -6.66 10.46 3.06
C LEU A 3 -5.32 11.18 2.83
N SER A 4 -4.98 12.13 3.70
CA SER A 4 -3.79 12.98 3.57
C SER A 4 -3.25 13.42 4.92
N GLY A 5 -2.00 13.89 4.94
CA GLY A 5 -1.35 14.47 6.12
C GLY A 5 -0.69 13.43 7.05
N PRO A 6 -0.29 13.84 8.27
CA PRO A 6 0.46 12.96 9.20
C PRO A 6 -0.33 11.71 9.60
N ASP A 7 -1.66 11.80 9.66
CA ASP A 7 -2.53 10.68 10.02
C ASP A 7 -2.62 9.62 8.91
N ALA A 8 -2.40 10.01 7.64
CA ALA A 8 -2.41 9.07 6.51
C ALA A 8 -1.35 7.97 6.67
N ALA A 9 -0.14 8.34 7.10
CA ALA A 9 0.93 7.37 7.33
C ALA A 9 0.61 6.42 8.50
N GLN A 10 -0.07 6.90 9.54
CA GLN A 10 -0.49 6.06 10.66
C GLN A 10 -1.60 5.08 10.27
N VAL A 11 -2.62 5.54 9.55
CA VAL A 11 -3.69 4.70 9.01
C VAL A 11 -3.13 3.62 8.10
N LEU A 12 -2.26 4.00 7.15
CA LEU A 12 -1.63 3.04 6.24
C LEU A 12 -0.69 2.07 6.96
N ARG A 13 -0.03 2.48 8.05
CA ARG A 13 0.77 1.55 8.85
C ARG A 13 -0.09 0.47 9.51
N GLY A 14 -1.32 0.81 9.92
CA GLY A 14 -2.30 -0.17 10.38
C GLY A 14 -2.62 -1.21 9.29
N VAL A 15 -2.85 -0.75 8.05
CA VAL A 15 -3.07 -1.64 6.90
C VAL A 15 -1.84 -2.50 6.62
N LEU A 16 -0.65 -1.91 6.62
CA LEU A 16 0.61 -2.62 6.36
C LEU A 16 0.80 -3.80 7.32
N ASN A 17 0.43 -3.63 8.60
CA ASN A 17 0.54 -4.68 9.62
C ASN A 17 -0.36 -5.90 9.36
N THR A 18 -1.41 -5.77 8.54
CA THR A 18 -2.33 -6.88 8.24
C THR A 18 -1.90 -7.69 7.01
N LEU A 19 -1.05 -7.13 6.15
CA LEU A 19 -0.68 -7.75 4.86
C LEU A 19 0.10 -9.07 5.00
N PRO A 20 1.06 -9.23 5.94
CA PRO A 20 1.82 -10.48 6.05
C PRO A 20 0.98 -11.73 6.35
N ALA A 21 -0.22 -11.56 6.91
CA ALA A 21 -1.14 -12.67 7.19
C ALA A 21 -1.95 -13.11 5.96
N GLN A 22 -1.85 -12.39 4.84
CA GLN A 22 -2.63 -12.64 3.64
C GLN A 22 -1.94 -13.65 2.72
N ALA A 23 -2.72 -14.49 2.07
CA ALA A 23 -2.20 -15.49 1.13
C ALA A 23 -1.47 -14.81 -0.04
N GLY A 24 -0.31 -15.36 -0.39
CA GLY A 24 0.50 -14.86 -1.50
C GLY A 24 1.29 -13.57 -1.21
N PHE A 25 1.28 -13.01 0.00
CA PHE A 25 2.07 -11.83 0.32
C PHE A 25 3.58 -12.08 0.11
N GLN A 26 4.26 -11.21 -0.63
CA GLN A 26 5.71 -11.30 -0.89
C GLN A 26 6.51 -10.17 -0.23
N GLY A 27 5.87 -9.06 0.12
CA GLY A 27 6.52 -7.90 0.71
C GLY A 27 5.73 -6.62 0.49
N ALA A 28 6.03 -5.58 1.27
CA ALA A 28 5.45 -4.27 1.11
C ALA A 28 6.30 -3.18 1.75
N GLU A 29 6.20 -1.98 1.21
CA GLU A 29 6.83 -0.76 1.70
C GLU A 29 5.78 0.30 1.99
N LEU A 30 5.96 1.03 3.10
CA LEU A 30 5.25 2.29 3.35
C LEU A 30 6.16 3.44 2.92
N LEU A 31 5.67 4.22 1.96
CA LEU A 31 6.41 5.26 1.28
C LEU A 31 5.83 6.63 1.62
N SER A 32 6.70 7.63 1.72
CA SER A 32 6.33 9.05 1.72
C SER A 32 6.92 9.72 0.48
N SER A 33 6.27 10.79 0.02
CA SER A 33 6.77 11.57 -1.11
C SER A 33 7.38 12.89 -0.63
N PRO A 34 8.70 13.12 -0.76
CA PRO A 34 9.31 14.40 -0.41
C PRO A 34 8.72 15.58 -1.20
N ALA A 35 8.33 15.35 -2.45
CA ALA A 35 7.69 16.34 -3.31
C ALA A 35 6.21 16.59 -2.95
N GLN A 36 5.60 15.69 -2.15
CA GLN A 36 4.21 15.79 -1.68
C GLN A 36 4.14 15.37 -0.20
N PRO A 37 4.50 16.25 0.74
CA PRO A 37 4.74 15.88 2.15
C PRO A 37 3.54 15.28 2.89
N GLN A 38 2.34 15.46 2.35
CA GLN A 38 1.09 14.93 2.91
C GLN A 38 0.66 13.60 2.30
N LEU A 39 1.42 13.08 1.33
CA LEU A 39 1.12 11.82 0.65
C LEU A 39 1.90 10.67 1.27
N ALA A 40 1.18 9.63 1.66
CA ALA A 40 1.71 8.34 2.06
C ALA A 40 1.11 7.24 1.19
N LEU A 41 1.91 6.22 0.84
CA LEU A 41 1.51 5.10 -0.02
C LEU A 41 1.98 3.77 0.53
N ILE A 42 1.25 2.70 0.24
CA ILE A 42 1.76 1.33 0.38
C ILE A 42 2.01 0.78 -1.01
N ALA A 43 3.23 0.34 -1.27
CA ALA A 43 3.53 -0.57 -2.37
C ALA A 43 3.56 -1.99 -1.80
N SER A 44 2.84 -2.94 -2.40
CA SER A 44 2.85 -4.33 -1.94
C SER A 44 2.97 -5.29 -3.11
N ARG A 45 3.64 -6.42 -2.89
CA ARG A 45 3.92 -7.45 -3.88
C ARG A 45 3.26 -8.75 -3.46
N TRP A 46 2.73 -9.46 -4.45
CA TRP A 46 1.89 -10.63 -4.26
C TRP A 46 2.25 -11.72 -5.27
N ALA A 47 2.20 -12.97 -4.83
CA ALA A 47 2.28 -14.15 -5.66
C ALA A 47 0.88 -14.39 -6.27
N GLY A 48 0.71 -14.04 -7.54
CA GLY A 48 -0.57 -14.13 -8.23
C GLY A 48 -1.47 -12.92 -7.99
N GLU A 49 -2.78 -13.13 -8.08
CA GLU A 49 -3.77 -12.07 -7.85
C GLU A 49 -3.82 -11.70 -6.36
N PRO A 50 -3.66 -10.42 -5.98
CA PRO A 50 -3.81 -10.01 -4.59
C PRO A 50 -5.25 -10.24 -4.11
N PRO A 51 -5.46 -10.61 -2.83
CA PRO A 51 -6.81 -10.72 -2.30
C PRO A 51 -7.50 -9.35 -2.30
N SER A 52 -8.84 -9.35 -2.17
CA SER A 52 -9.58 -8.12 -1.92
C SER A 52 -9.20 -7.57 -0.54
N LEU A 53 -8.42 -6.49 -0.53
CA LEU A 53 -7.97 -5.85 0.70
C LEU A 53 -8.91 -4.69 1.06
N PRO A 54 -9.26 -4.52 2.34
CA PRO A 54 -10.01 -3.34 2.77
C PRO A 54 -9.18 -2.08 2.53
N VAL A 55 -9.72 -1.17 1.71
CA VAL A 55 -9.11 0.11 1.41
C VAL A 55 -9.65 1.13 2.42
N PRO A 56 -8.79 1.85 3.16
CA PRO A 56 -9.25 2.88 4.09
C PRO A 56 -10.07 3.96 3.38
N ASP A 57 -11.04 4.53 4.08
CA ASP A 57 -11.85 5.61 3.55
C ASP A 57 -10.98 6.76 3.04
N GLY A 58 -11.27 7.23 1.82
CA GLY A 58 -10.53 8.32 1.21
C GLY A 58 -9.17 7.95 0.61
N ALA A 59 -8.72 6.69 0.76
CA ALA A 59 -7.55 6.19 0.05
C ALA A 59 -7.94 5.76 -1.37
N LYS A 60 -6.99 5.93 -2.30
CA LYS A 60 -7.10 5.42 -3.67
C LYS A 60 -6.18 4.21 -3.81
N HIS A 61 -6.59 3.23 -4.63
CA HIS A 61 -5.82 2.01 -4.83
C HIS A 61 -5.88 1.55 -6.28
N TRP A 62 -4.83 0.86 -6.70
CA TRP A 62 -4.69 0.26 -8.02
C TRP A 62 -3.86 -1.01 -7.91
N VAL A 63 -4.09 -1.96 -8.81
CA VAL A 63 -3.33 -3.20 -8.92
C VAL A 63 -2.65 -3.23 -10.28
N PHE A 64 -1.39 -3.65 -10.31
CA PHE A 64 -0.57 -3.72 -11.51
C PHE A 64 0.07 -5.10 -11.63
N THR A 65 0.18 -5.59 -12.87
CA THR A 65 0.98 -6.78 -13.18
C THR A 65 2.42 -6.36 -13.44
N VAL A 66 3.37 -6.98 -12.73
CA VAL A 66 4.79 -6.77 -12.99
C VAL A 66 5.16 -7.45 -14.31
N LEU A 67 5.52 -6.67 -15.32
CA LEU A 67 6.00 -7.18 -16.60
C LEU A 67 7.52 -7.47 -16.58
N GLU A 68 8.26 -6.72 -15.77
CA GLU A 68 9.71 -6.82 -15.67
C GLU A 68 10.17 -6.40 -14.27
N ALA A 69 11.17 -7.09 -13.73
CA ALA A 69 11.81 -6.75 -12.46
C ALA A 69 13.33 -6.87 -12.58
N ARG A 70 14.05 -6.10 -11.76
CA ARG A 70 15.49 -6.19 -11.56
C ARG A 70 15.78 -6.33 -10.07
N PRO A 71 16.84 -7.06 -9.68
CA PRO A 71 17.27 -7.18 -8.29
C PRO A 71 17.77 -5.85 -7.74
#